data_AF-A0A1Y2VEP8-F1
#
_entry.id   AF-A0A1Y2VEP8-F1
#
_cell.length_a   1.000
_cell.length_b   1.000
_cell.length_c   1.000
_cell.angle_alpha   90.00
_cell.angle_beta   90.00
_cell.angle_gamma   90.00
#
_symmetry.space_group_name_H-M   'P 1'
#
loop_
_entity.id
_entity.type
_entity.pdbx_description
1 polymer ?
#
loop_
_entity_poly.entity_id
_entity_poly.type
_entity_poly.pdbx_seq_one_letter_code
_entity_poly.pdbx_strand_id
1 'polypeptide(L)'
;MASQANNEEFPNQALVPYEHVTETVTLEQIRNSSSRAIDQGEATLQLLSIGGQELAPWCHNALQRAVLELLGRWVIIVRGSLRARQIASMRDSYVNALLIASRGGAVPRPCRACRQQALLYPDGYSRPFPVCTKLRGHFGGSCASCKFRDHAARCTVRDGGPEDPGELRFEPILPALPAPEEAPYEGAN
;
A
#
# COMPACT_ATOMS: atom_id res chain seq x y z
N MET A 1 27.38 -24.79 -21.45
CA MET A 1 26.01 -24.32 -21.75
C MET A 1 25.58 -23.36 -20.65
N ALA A 2 25.96 -22.09 -20.77
CA ALA A 2 25.60 -21.05 -19.81
C ALA A 2 24.27 -20.44 -20.27
N SER A 3 23.21 -20.64 -19.48
CA SER A 3 21.93 -19.96 -19.65
C SER A 3 22.17 -18.46 -19.48
N GLN A 4 21.99 -17.72 -20.58
CA GLN A 4 21.93 -16.27 -20.57
C GLN A 4 20.73 -15.87 -19.70
N ALA A 5 21.01 -15.41 -18.48
CA ALA A 5 20.04 -14.70 -17.68
C ALA A 5 19.76 -13.39 -18.41
N ASN A 6 18.62 -13.32 -19.10
CA ASN A 6 18.09 -12.07 -19.63
C ASN A 6 17.95 -11.10 -18.45
N ASN A 7 18.91 -10.18 -18.33
CA ASN A 7 18.74 -8.92 -17.61
C ASN A 7 17.72 -8.10 -18.40
N GLU A 8 16.44 -8.48 -18.30
CA GLU A 8 15.37 -7.53 -18.57
C GLU A 8 15.51 -6.46 -17.46
N GLU A 9 16.08 -5.31 -17.82
CA GLU A 9 16.05 -4.08 -17.01
C GLU A 9 14.59 -3.69 -16.83
N PHE A 10 13.94 -4.32 -15.86
CA PHE A 10 12.61 -3.92 -15.44
C PHE A 10 12.75 -2.56 -14.76
N PRO A 11 11.93 -1.57 -15.13
CA PRO A 11 12.01 -0.25 -14.54
C PRO A 11 11.88 -0.40 -13.01
N ASN A 12 12.75 0.31 -12.28
CA ASN A 12 12.59 0.53 -10.85
C ASN A 12 11.15 0.94 -10.58
N GLN A 13 10.62 0.53 -9.43
CA GLN A 13 9.24 0.85 -9.08
C GLN A 13 9.02 2.36 -9.22
N ALA A 14 8.21 2.78 -10.19
CA ALA A 14 7.88 4.19 -10.34
C ALA A 14 7.24 4.65 -9.03
N LEU A 15 7.84 5.66 -8.40
CA LEU A 15 7.20 6.36 -7.31
C LEU A 15 5.88 6.91 -7.85
N VAL A 16 4.82 6.75 -7.08
CA VAL A 16 3.51 7.28 -7.46
C VAL A 16 3.61 8.81 -7.41
N PRO A 17 3.38 9.53 -8.52
CA PRO A 17 3.35 10.99 -8.51
C PRO A 17 2.16 11.46 -7.67
N TYR A 18 2.38 12.43 -6.77
CA TYR A 18 1.33 12.93 -5.88
C TYR A 18 0.21 13.62 -6.66
N GLU A 19 0.50 14.21 -7.83
CA GLU A 19 -0.51 14.85 -8.69
C GLU A 19 -1.65 13.91 -9.12
N HIS A 20 -1.45 12.59 -9.04
CA HIS A 20 -2.48 11.59 -9.39
C HIS A 20 -3.35 11.18 -8.18
N VAL A 21 -3.01 11.64 -6.97
CA VAL A 21 -3.80 11.43 -5.75
C VAL A 21 -4.91 12.45 -5.70
N THR A 22 -6.14 12.00 -5.88
CA THR A 22 -7.29 12.88 -6.10
C THR A 22 -8.06 13.25 -4.83
N GLU A 23 -7.97 12.43 -3.78
CA GLU A 23 -8.70 12.65 -2.53
C GLU A 23 -8.14 11.83 -1.37
N THR A 24 -8.45 12.26 -0.15
CA THR A 24 -8.24 11.48 1.07
C THR A 24 -9.51 10.74 1.45
N VAL A 25 -9.38 9.48 1.87
CA VAL A 25 -10.51 8.63 2.27
C VAL A 25 -10.23 7.92 3.59
N THR A 26 -11.29 7.62 4.33
CA THR A 26 -11.24 6.78 5.54
C THR A 26 -11.74 5.36 5.24
N LEU A 27 -11.41 4.41 6.12
CA LEU A 27 -11.97 3.06 6.04
C LEU A 27 -13.50 3.07 6.12
N GLU A 28 -14.09 3.97 6.90
CA GLU A 28 -15.53 4.11 7.02
C GLU A 28 -16.17 4.64 5.73
N GLN A 29 -15.55 5.63 5.08
CA GLN A 29 -16.01 6.11 3.77
C GLN A 29 -15.97 5.00 2.71
N ILE A 30 -14.90 4.18 2.69
CA ILE A 30 -14.83 3.01 1.79
C ILE A 30 -15.92 1.99 2.15
N ARG A 31 -16.14 1.71 3.44
CA ARG A 31 -17.18 0.78 3.90
C ARG A 31 -18.58 1.23 3.49
N ASN A 32 -18.85 2.54 3.53
CA ASN A 32 -20.14 3.13 3.23
C ASN A 32 -20.33 3.43 1.74
N SER A 33 -19.28 3.30 0.93
CA SER A 33 -19.35 3.53 -0.51
C SER A 33 -20.11 2.43 -1.23
N SER A 34 -21.11 2.81 -2.03
CA SER A 34 -21.78 1.91 -2.97
C SER A 34 -20.73 1.40 -3.96
N SER A 35 -20.52 0.08 -4.02
CA SER A 35 -19.50 -0.55 -4.87
C SER A 35 -19.75 -0.23 -6.35
N ARG A 36 -19.24 0.90 -6.84
CA ARG A 36 -19.17 1.16 -8.27
C ARG A 36 -18.04 0.32 -8.86
N ALA A 37 -18.30 -0.25 -10.02
CA ALA A 37 -17.29 -0.97 -10.78
C ALA A 37 -16.06 -0.07 -11.00
N ILE A 38 -14.91 -0.70 -11.22
CA ILE A 38 -13.74 0.02 -11.74
C ILE A 38 -14.17 0.50 -13.13
N ASP A 39 -14.60 1.75 -13.25
CA ASP A 39 -14.80 2.37 -14.56
C ASP A 39 -13.47 2.30 -15.29
N GLN A 40 -13.48 1.91 -16.56
CA GLN A 40 -12.29 1.76 -17.42
C GLN A 40 -11.60 3.11 -17.74
N GLY A 41 -11.85 4.14 -16.93
CA GLY A 41 -11.17 5.43 -16.99
C GLY A 41 -9.82 5.39 -16.27
N GLU A 42 -9.07 6.47 -16.45
CA GLU A 42 -7.80 6.76 -15.80
C GLU A 42 -7.86 6.43 -14.30
N ALA A 43 -6.88 5.67 -13.80
CA ALA A 43 -6.93 5.23 -12.42
C ALA A 43 -6.72 6.40 -11.49
N THR A 44 -7.78 6.70 -10.74
CA THR A 44 -7.75 7.70 -9.70
C THR A 44 -7.13 7.07 -8.45
N LEU A 45 -6.08 7.69 -7.93
CA LEU A 45 -5.46 7.26 -6.68
C LEU A 45 -6.12 8.00 -5.52
N GLN A 46 -6.22 7.31 -4.39
CA GLN A 46 -6.80 7.82 -3.16
C GLN A 46 -5.81 7.64 -2.01
N LEU A 47 -5.87 8.53 -1.03
CA LEU A 47 -5.03 8.51 0.15
C LEU A 47 -5.82 8.00 1.36
N LEU A 48 -5.50 6.81 1.83
CA LEU A 48 -6.17 6.16 2.95
C LEU A 48 -5.54 6.55 4.29
N SER A 49 -6.31 7.22 5.14
CA SER A 49 -5.88 7.69 6.47
C SER A 49 -5.88 6.58 7.53
N ILE A 50 -4.86 5.71 7.48
CA ILE A 50 -4.68 4.58 8.42
C ILE A 50 -3.30 4.60 9.12
N GLY A 51 -2.67 5.76 9.19
CA GLY A 51 -1.32 5.91 9.74
C GLY A 51 -1.24 5.86 11.27
N GLY A 52 -2.34 6.14 11.96
CA GLY A 52 -2.45 6.11 13.42
C GLY A 52 -3.04 4.80 13.93
N GLN A 53 -3.94 4.89 14.89
CA GLN A 53 -4.59 3.74 15.55
C GLN A 53 -5.91 3.33 14.87
N GLU A 54 -6.19 3.80 13.65
CA GLU A 54 -7.48 3.54 12.99
C GLU A 54 -7.73 2.05 12.77
N LEU A 55 -6.68 1.24 12.63
CA LEU A 55 -6.77 -0.22 12.49
C LEU A 55 -6.96 -1.00 13.80
N ALA A 56 -6.88 -0.34 14.96
CA ALA A 56 -6.94 -0.97 16.28
C ALA A 56 -8.16 -1.90 16.49
N PRO A 57 -9.40 -1.53 16.06
CA PRO A 57 -10.58 -2.36 16.28
C PRO A 57 -10.49 -3.75 15.64
N TRP A 58 -9.65 -3.91 14.61
CA TRP A 58 -9.51 -5.15 13.84
C TRP A 58 -8.20 -5.90 14.12
N CYS A 59 -7.37 -5.40 15.05
CA CYS A 59 -6.13 -6.04 15.46
C CYS A 59 -6.40 -7.05 16.60
N HIS A 60 -6.73 -8.29 16.20
CA HIS A 60 -7.19 -9.34 17.12
C HIS A 60 -6.06 -10.18 17.73
N ASN A 61 -4.86 -10.19 17.13
CA ASN A 61 -3.73 -10.95 17.64
C ASN A 61 -2.54 -10.08 18.07
N ALA A 62 -1.66 -10.66 18.89
CA ALA A 62 -0.51 -9.96 19.45
C ALA A 62 0.44 -9.40 18.36
N LEU A 63 0.62 -10.14 17.27
CA LEU A 63 1.46 -9.69 16.15
C LEU A 63 0.89 -8.42 15.47
N GLN A 64 -0.42 -8.38 15.21
CA GLN A 64 -1.08 -7.21 14.64
C GLN A 64 -0.96 -5.99 15.55
N ARG A 65 -1.15 -6.17 16.86
CA ARG A 65 -1.02 -5.08 17.84
C ARG A 65 0.41 -4.54 17.93
N ALA A 66 1.40 -5.43 17.99
CA ALA A 66 2.80 -5.03 17.98
C ALA A 66 3.17 -4.24 16.72
N VAL A 67 2.65 -4.63 15.55
CA VAL A 67 2.86 -3.87 14.30
C VAL A 67 2.13 -2.54 14.33
N LEU A 68 0.94 -2.45 14.91
CA LEU A 68 0.18 -1.22 14.99
C LEU A 68 0.89 -0.12 15.79
N GLU A 69 1.70 -0.50 16.78
CA GLU A 69 2.53 0.38 17.60
C GLU A 69 3.71 1.00 16.82
N LEU A 70 4.11 0.39 15.69
CA LEU A 70 5.12 0.98 14.83
C LEU A 70 4.60 2.26 14.17
N LEU A 71 5.51 3.20 13.92
CA LEU A 71 5.20 4.44 13.21
C LEU A 71 4.53 4.14 11.87
N GLY A 72 3.28 4.57 11.73
CA GLY A 72 2.49 4.37 10.53
C GLY A 72 2.47 5.59 9.62
N ARG A 73 2.07 5.35 8.37
CA ARG A 73 1.85 6.38 7.34
C ARG A 73 0.49 6.18 6.68
N TRP A 74 -0.03 7.25 6.08
CA TRP A 74 -1.19 7.13 5.20
C TRP A 74 -0.81 6.36 3.95
N VAL A 75 -1.77 5.62 3.38
CA VAL A 75 -1.49 4.63 2.34
C VAL A 75 -2.16 5.05 1.04
N ILE A 76 -1.40 5.08 -0.05
CA ILE A 76 -1.99 5.26 -1.37
C ILE A 76 -2.67 3.96 -1.81
N ILE A 77 -3.90 4.07 -2.29
CA ILE A 77 -4.68 2.97 -2.85
C ILE A 77 -5.18 3.35 -4.24
N VAL A 78 -5.39 2.35 -5.10
CA VAL A 78 -6.10 2.55 -6.37
C VAL A 78 -7.60 2.62 -6.08
N ARG A 79 -8.30 3.67 -6.55
CA ARG A 79 -9.75 3.84 -6.33
C ARG A 79 -10.51 2.58 -6.76
N GLY A 80 -11.46 2.16 -5.92
CA GLY A 80 -12.30 0.98 -6.16
C GLY A 80 -11.61 -0.38 -5.99
N SER A 81 -10.31 -0.41 -5.68
CA SER A 81 -9.57 -1.67 -5.47
C SER A 81 -9.78 -2.27 -4.07
N LEU A 82 -10.06 -1.44 -3.06
CA LEU A 82 -10.58 -1.88 -1.76
C LEU A 82 -12.10 -1.76 -1.78
N ARG A 83 -12.80 -2.88 -1.69
CA ARG A 83 -14.28 -2.90 -1.74
C ARG A 83 -14.87 -2.78 -0.34
N ALA A 84 -16.04 -2.15 -0.24
CA ALA A 84 -16.82 -2.05 0.99
C ALA A 84 -16.95 -3.39 1.73
N ARG A 85 -17.27 -4.48 1.02
CA ARG A 85 -17.37 -5.83 1.60
C ARG A 85 -16.07 -6.34 2.24
N GLN A 86 -14.91 -5.94 1.70
CA GLN A 86 -13.61 -6.35 2.22
C GLN A 86 -13.33 -5.62 3.53
N ILE A 87 -13.62 -4.31 3.56
CA ILE A 87 -13.54 -3.48 4.77
C ILE A 87 -14.59 -3.84 5.82
N ALA A 88 -15.75 -4.35 5.42
CA ALA A 88 -16.73 -4.86 6.37
C ALA A 88 -16.25 -6.19 7.00
N SER A 89 -15.60 -7.04 6.20
CA SER A 89 -15.17 -8.36 6.67
C SER A 89 -13.90 -8.35 7.53
N MET A 90 -13.00 -7.39 7.30
CA MET A 90 -11.67 -7.26 7.94
C MET A 90 -10.99 -8.58 8.27
N ARG A 91 -10.98 -9.49 7.29
CA ARG A 91 -10.23 -10.75 7.40
C ARG A 91 -8.78 -10.45 7.72
N ASP A 92 -8.12 -11.36 8.44
CA ASP A 92 -6.71 -11.20 8.85
C ASP A 92 -5.79 -10.84 7.68
N SER A 93 -6.00 -11.39 6.49
CA SER A 93 -5.22 -11.06 5.30
C SER A 93 -5.34 -9.58 4.89
N TYR A 94 -6.53 -8.97 5.03
CA TYR A 94 -6.76 -7.55 4.76
C TYR A 94 -6.15 -6.66 5.83
N VAL A 95 -6.37 -6.98 7.12
CA VAL A 95 -5.79 -6.24 8.26
C VAL A 95 -4.27 -6.24 8.16
N ASN A 96 -3.67 -7.42 7.99
CA ASN A 96 -2.22 -7.57 7.87
C ASN A 96 -1.67 -6.82 6.66
N ALA A 97 -2.40 -6.81 5.53
CA ALA A 97 -1.97 -6.06 4.35
C ALA A 97 -1.98 -4.54 4.56
N LEU A 98 -3.01 -4.01 5.23
CA LEU A 98 -3.10 -2.58 5.57
C LEU A 98 -2.02 -2.17 6.58
N LEU A 99 -1.72 -3.03 7.55
CA LEU A 99 -0.58 -2.86 8.46
C LEU A 99 0.75 -2.84 7.71
N ILE A 100 0.99 -3.79 6.80
CA ILE A 100 2.22 -3.81 5.98
C ILE A 100 2.31 -2.56 5.10
N ALA A 101 1.21 -2.14 4.47
CA ALA A 101 1.22 -0.98 3.58
C ALA A 101 1.51 0.32 4.34
N SER A 102 1.03 0.44 5.58
CA SER A 102 1.21 1.65 6.40
C SER A 102 2.48 1.66 7.24
N ARG A 103 3.05 0.52 7.62
CA ARG A 103 4.26 0.44 8.48
C ARG A 103 5.50 -0.04 7.74
N GLY A 104 5.32 -0.67 6.59
CA GLY A 104 6.40 -1.21 5.80
C GLY A 104 7.12 -0.15 4.96
N GLY A 105 8.21 -0.59 4.34
CA GLY A 105 8.95 0.20 3.36
C GLY A 105 8.77 -0.36 1.95
N ALA A 106 8.94 0.53 0.96
CA ALA A 106 8.90 0.14 -0.44
C ALA A 106 10.09 -0.77 -0.76
N VAL A 107 9.83 -1.83 -1.53
CA VAL A 107 10.93 -2.62 -2.09
C VAL A 107 11.42 -1.98 -3.39
N PRO A 108 12.74 -1.91 -3.63
CA PRO A 108 13.26 -1.32 -4.88
C PRO A 108 12.77 -2.04 -6.13
N ARG A 109 12.67 -3.37 -6.05
CA ARG A 109 12.12 -4.21 -7.11
C ARG A 109 10.80 -4.84 -6.64
N PRO A 110 9.65 -4.51 -7.26
CA PRO A 110 8.37 -5.09 -6.88
C PRO A 110 8.36 -6.60 -7.13
N CYS A 111 7.63 -7.38 -6.34
CA CYS A 111 7.56 -8.83 -6.51
C CYS A 111 6.94 -9.22 -7.87
N ARG A 112 7.18 -10.44 -8.35
CA ARG A 112 6.66 -10.92 -9.66
C ARG A 112 5.14 -10.72 -9.81
N ALA A 113 4.37 -11.00 -8.75
CA ALA A 113 2.92 -10.85 -8.76
C ALA A 113 2.47 -9.38 -8.91
N CYS A 114 3.15 -8.44 -8.21
CA CYS A 114 2.89 -7.01 -8.35
C CYS A 114 3.27 -6.48 -9.74
N ARG A 115 4.37 -6.98 -10.34
CA ARG A 115 4.75 -6.62 -11.71
C ARG A 115 3.73 -7.09 -12.74
N GLN A 116 3.34 -8.36 -12.68
CA GLN A 116 2.33 -8.91 -13.60
C GLN A 116 1.00 -8.17 -13.48
N GLN A 117 0.64 -7.81 -12.26
CA GLN A 117 -0.52 -6.97 -11.99
C GLN A 117 -0.47 -5.61 -12.68
N ALA A 118 0.62 -4.87 -12.51
CA ALA A 118 0.81 -3.57 -13.16
C ALA A 118 0.67 -3.67 -14.69
N LEU A 119 1.18 -4.74 -15.31
CA LEU A 119 1.05 -4.97 -16.75
C LEU A 119 -0.37 -5.33 -17.21
N LEU A 120 -1.23 -5.82 -16.31
CA LEU A 120 -2.60 -6.23 -16.65
C LEU A 120 -3.59 -5.08 -16.65
N TYR A 121 -3.25 -3.93 -16.05
CA TYR A 121 -4.16 -2.79 -15.94
C TYR A 121 -3.66 -1.60 -16.75
N PRO A 122 -4.55 -0.84 -17.42
CA PRO A 122 -4.16 0.29 -18.25
C PRO A 122 -3.40 1.39 -17.51
N ASP A 123 -3.60 1.50 -16.20
CA ASP A 123 -2.96 2.48 -15.33
C ASP A 123 -1.54 2.11 -14.88
N GLY A 124 -1.08 0.89 -15.18
CA GLY A 124 0.23 0.43 -14.75
C GLY A 124 0.36 0.16 -13.25
N TYR A 125 -0.74 0.10 -12.48
CA TYR A 125 -0.67 -0.07 -11.02
C TYR A 125 -1.01 -1.48 -10.53
N SER A 126 -0.20 -1.93 -9.57
CA SER A 126 -0.54 -3.06 -8.71
C SER A 126 -1.75 -2.72 -7.84
N ARG A 127 -2.63 -3.69 -7.59
CA ARG A 127 -3.82 -3.51 -6.75
C ARG A 127 -3.76 -4.38 -5.49
N PRO A 128 -4.31 -3.93 -4.35
CA PRO A 128 -4.91 -2.61 -4.17
C PRO A 128 -3.87 -1.48 -4.02
N PHE A 129 -2.65 -1.82 -3.61
CA PHE A 129 -1.59 -0.85 -3.38
C PHE A 129 -0.73 -0.71 -4.64
N PRO A 130 -0.60 0.51 -5.20
CA PRO A 130 0.24 0.74 -6.38
C PRO A 130 1.72 0.45 -6.08
N VAL A 131 2.12 0.60 -4.81
CA VAL A 131 3.50 0.40 -4.35
C VAL A 131 3.68 -0.98 -3.70
N CYS A 132 4.67 -1.74 -4.15
CA CYS A 132 5.07 -2.99 -3.50
C CYS A 132 5.78 -2.68 -2.17
N THR A 133 5.06 -2.84 -1.07
CA THR A 133 5.53 -2.50 0.28
C THR A 133 5.67 -3.78 1.11
N LYS A 134 6.77 -3.94 1.85
CA LYS A 134 6.98 -5.06 2.78
C LYS A 134 7.34 -4.55 4.18
N LEU A 135 7.05 -5.37 5.19
CA LEU A 135 7.44 -5.12 6.58
C LEU A 135 8.36 -6.26 7.03
N ARG A 136 9.66 -5.99 7.14
CA ARG A 136 10.68 -6.99 7.53
C ARG A 136 10.35 -7.60 8.88
N GLY A 137 10.62 -8.89 9.05
CA GLY A 137 10.44 -9.62 10.31
C GLY A 137 8.98 -9.93 10.65
N HIS A 138 8.02 -9.47 9.84
CA HIS A 138 6.60 -9.59 10.11
C HIS A 138 5.87 -10.28 8.96
N PHE A 139 4.78 -10.98 9.30
CA PHE A 139 3.85 -11.60 8.33
C PHE A 139 4.51 -12.48 7.25
N GLY A 140 5.64 -13.11 7.56
CA GLY A 140 6.39 -13.98 6.64
C GLY A 140 7.15 -13.24 5.55
N GLY A 141 7.40 -11.93 5.70
CA GLY A 141 8.19 -11.11 4.77
C GLY A 141 7.50 -10.78 3.44
N SER A 142 6.22 -11.15 3.28
CA SER A 142 5.45 -10.91 2.05
C SER A 142 5.04 -9.44 1.91
N CYS A 143 4.84 -8.98 0.67
CA CYS A 143 4.35 -7.62 0.41
C CYS A 143 2.85 -7.45 0.69
N ALA A 144 2.42 -6.22 0.91
CA ALA A 144 1.04 -5.85 1.22
C ALA A 144 0.03 -6.36 0.18
N SER A 145 0.27 -6.14 -1.12
CA SER A 145 -0.66 -6.58 -2.18
C SER A 145 -0.79 -8.10 -2.29
N CYS A 146 0.29 -8.85 -2.06
CA CYS A 146 0.23 -10.31 -1.98
C CYS A 146 -0.50 -10.78 -0.73
N LYS A 147 -0.25 -10.14 0.42
CA LYS A 147 -0.96 -10.45 1.67
C LYS A 147 -2.46 -10.20 1.55
N PHE A 148 -2.85 -9.09 0.91
CA PHE A 148 -4.25 -8.71 0.73
C PHE A 148 -5.06 -9.76 -0.03
N ARG A 149 -4.46 -10.39 -1.04
CA ARG A 149 -5.10 -11.45 -1.84
C ARG A 149 -5.05 -12.83 -1.20
N ASP A 150 -4.45 -12.92 -0.03
CA ASP A 150 -4.08 -14.19 0.60
C ASP A 150 -3.12 -15.05 -0.27
N HIS A 151 -2.26 -14.38 -1.03
CA HIS A 151 -1.25 -15.00 -1.90
C HIS A 151 0.16 -14.84 -1.34
N ALA A 152 0.32 -14.67 -0.03
CA ALA A 152 1.61 -14.43 0.62
C ALA A 152 2.66 -15.51 0.26
N ALA A 153 2.25 -16.78 0.17
CA ALA A 153 3.12 -17.88 -0.22
C ALA A 153 3.70 -17.75 -1.65
N ARG A 154 3.06 -16.98 -2.54
CA ARG A 154 3.53 -16.75 -3.92
C ARG A 154 4.34 -15.46 -4.06
N CYS A 155 4.52 -14.70 -2.98
CA CYS A 155 5.34 -13.50 -3.01
C CYS A 155 6.81 -13.88 -3.16
N THR A 156 7.47 -13.34 -4.19
CA THR A 156 8.91 -13.54 -4.41
C THR A 156 9.75 -12.64 -3.50
N VAL A 157 9.20 -11.50 -3.10
CA VAL A 157 9.76 -10.67 -2.05
C VAL A 157 9.53 -11.37 -0.71
N ARG A 158 10.64 -11.76 -0.08
CA ARG A 158 10.70 -12.36 1.26
C ARG A 158 11.92 -11.81 1.99
N ASP A 159 11.97 -11.99 3.29
CA ASP A 159 13.14 -11.60 4.07
C ASP A 159 14.34 -12.49 3.72
N GLY A 160 15.48 -11.86 3.41
CA GLY A 160 16.69 -12.56 2.94
C GLY A 160 16.62 -13.08 1.50
N GLY A 161 15.58 -12.71 0.73
CA GLY A 161 15.46 -13.06 -0.69
C GLY A 161 16.35 -12.19 -1.61
N PRO A 162 16.55 -12.59 -2.88
CA PRO A 162 17.38 -11.86 -3.83
C PRO A 162 16.82 -10.47 -4.21
N GLU A 163 15.54 -10.22 -3.97
CA GLU A 163 14.90 -8.90 -4.12
C GLU A 163 14.92 -8.06 -2.82
N ASP A 164 15.62 -8.52 -1.78
CA ASP A 164 15.69 -7.88 -0.47
C ASP A 164 17.00 -7.05 -0.31
N PRO A 165 16.98 -5.71 -0.40
CA PRO A 165 18.21 -4.90 -0.44
C PRO A 165 18.93 -4.72 0.92
N GLY A 166 18.53 -5.44 1.96
CA GLY A 166 18.98 -5.21 3.35
C GLY A 166 18.41 -3.94 4.00
N GLU A 167 18.26 -2.85 3.24
CA GLU A 167 17.66 -1.59 3.69
C GLU A 167 16.36 -1.32 2.94
N LEU A 168 15.28 -1.03 3.66
CA LEU A 168 14.01 -0.62 3.05
C LEU A 168 13.94 0.89 3.06
N ARG A 169 13.51 1.47 1.93
CA ARG A 169 13.21 2.90 1.89
C ARG A 169 11.91 3.11 2.65
N PHE A 170 12.05 3.66 3.84
CA PHE A 170 10.96 4.25 4.61
C PHE A 170 10.58 5.64 4.10
N GLU A 171 11.29 6.14 3.07
CA GLU A 171 10.94 7.33 2.28
C GLU A 171 9.43 7.41 2.12
N PRO A 172 8.85 8.58 2.42
CA PRO A 172 7.41 8.67 2.46
C PRO A 172 6.91 8.52 1.02
N ILE A 173 5.84 7.74 0.83
CA ILE A 173 5.08 7.78 -0.43
C ILE A 173 4.25 9.09 -0.47
N LEU A 174 4.47 10.00 0.48
CA LEU A 174 3.80 11.28 0.63
C LEU A 174 4.87 12.36 0.85
N PRO A 175 4.97 13.39 0.01
CA PRO A 175 5.59 14.62 0.50
C PRO A 175 4.86 15.04 1.78
N ALA A 176 5.57 15.66 2.72
CA ALA A 176 4.94 16.27 3.89
C ALA A 176 3.72 17.06 3.41
N LEU A 177 2.56 16.84 4.04
CA LEU A 177 1.37 17.68 3.77
C LEU A 177 1.85 19.13 3.77
N PRO A 178 1.50 19.96 2.77
CA PRO A 178 1.76 21.39 2.88
C PRO A 178 1.16 21.81 4.22
N ALA A 179 1.99 22.44 5.06
CA ALA A 179 1.53 22.98 6.33
C ALA A 179 0.22 23.73 6.04
N PRO A 180 -0.81 23.60 6.90
CA PRO A 180 -2.02 24.39 6.69
C PRO A 180 -1.57 25.83 6.50
N GLU A 181 -1.89 26.42 5.34
CA GLU A 181 -1.69 27.84 5.12
C GLU A 181 -2.28 28.51 6.35
N GLU A 182 -1.43 29.17 7.13
CA GLU A 182 -1.85 29.88 8.32
C GLU A 182 -2.93 30.84 7.86
N ALA A 183 -4.19 30.49 8.12
CA ALA A 183 -5.30 31.37 7.89
C ALA A 183 -4.93 32.68 8.58
N PRO A 184 -4.94 33.83 7.89
CA PRO A 184 -4.61 35.08 8.52
C PRO A 184 -5.48 35.20 9.76
N TYR A 185 -4.84 35.37 10.92
CA TYR A 185 -5.55 35.77 12.11
C TYR A 185 -6.22 37.10 11.75
N GLU A 186 -7.53 37.09 11.48
CA GLU A 186 -8.30 38.31 11.47
C GLU A 186 -8.41 38.73 12.94
N GLY A 187 -7.40 39.51 13.34
CA GLY A 187 -7.36 40.15 14.64
C GLY A 187 -8.63 40.97 14.82
N ALA A 188 -9.39 40.62 15.85
CA ALA A 188 -10.46 41.44 16.36
C ALA A 188 -9.92 42.84 16.66
N ASN A 189 -10.51 43.84 16.01
CA ASN A 189 -10.63 45.22 16.49
C ASN A 189 -11.96 45.80 16.00
#